data_AF-B7CE98-F1
#
_entry.id   AF-B7CE98-F1
#
_cell.length_a   1.000
_cell.length_b   1.000
_cell.length_c   1.000
_cell.angle_alpha   90.00
_cell.angle_beta   90.00
_cell.angle_gamma   90.00
#
_symmetry.space_group_name_H-M   'P 1'
#
loop_
_entity.id
_entity.type
_entity.pdbx_description
1 polymer ?
#
loop_
_entity_poly.entity_id
_entity_poly.type
_entity_poly.pdbx_seq_one_letter_code
_entity_poly.pdbx_strand_id
1 'polypeptide(L)'
;ICVSTYRPCYVSLVCKKIRGKLRVYVHITIEGVTKPKQDRFGNFKHSRGNGVVGCDIGTQTIAYTTETKAGLKNLAERGSCIEVNERKERRIYRAMDRSRRAMNPDNYNEDGTIKKGKKKWTYSNRYKKLRTKHTELCRINAINRHLAINEEVNELRSLGDIFVTEPKNAKKLQKRAKTGKRKKRFGRSIKNRCPGCFQSQAKRKFRIYVEVPNDYKASQYDHTSD
;
A
#
# COMPACT_ATOMS: atom_id res chain seq x y z
N ILE A 1 -28.20 5.85 -29.02
CA ILE A 1 -26.73 5.75 -29.18
C ILE A 1 -26.11 6.94 -28.45
N CYS A 2 -25.38 6.71 -27.36
CA CYS A 2 -24.76 7.80 -26.61
C CYS A 2 -23.43 8.17 -27.28
N VAL A 3 -23.41 9.28 -28.03
CA VAL A 3 -22.21 9.73 -28.75
C VAL A 3 -21.22 10.29 -27.74
N SER A 4 -20.01 9.71 -27.69
CA SER A 4 -18.93 10.24 -26.84
C SER A 4 -18.39 11.53 -27.44
N THR A 5 -18.68 12.65 -26.79
CA THR A 5 -18.29 14.00 -27.21
C THR A 5 -16.87 14.39 -26.75
N TYR A 6 -16.28 13.66 -25.80
CA TYR A 6 -14.95 13.93 -25.23
C TYR A 6 -14.76 15.36 -24.70
N ARG A 7 -15.85 15.97 -24.21
CA ARG A 7 -15.82 17.32 -23.64
C ARG A 7 -15.40 17.29 -22.18
N PRO A 8 -14.66 18.30 -21.69
CA PRO A 8 -14.46 18.51 -20.26
C PRO A 8 -15.79 18.75 -19.55
N CYS A 9 -16.12 17.95 -18.54
CA CYS A 9 -17.38 18.06 -17.79
C CYS A 9 -17.17 18.66 -16.40
N TYR A 10 -16.09 18.25 -15.74
CA TYR A 10 -15.80 18.64 -14.37
C TYR A 10 -14.33 19.01 -14.22
N VAL A 11 -14.07 20.07 -13.47
CA VAL A 11 -12.73 20.51 -13.12
C VAL A 11 -12.61 20.55 -11.61
N SER A 12 -11.59 19.89 -11.06
CA SER A 12 -11.30 19.93 -9.63
C SER A 12 -9.86 20.38 -9.38
N LEU A 13 -9.69 21.24 -8.38
CA LEU A 13 -8.37 21.68 -7.92
C LEU A 13 -7.86 20.76 -6.82
N VAL A 14 -6.64 20.26 -6.99
CA VAL A 14 -5.99 19.36 -6.04
C VAL A 14 -4.70 19.99 -5.55
N CYS A 15 -4.74 20.50 -4.32
CA CYS A 15 -3.60 21.10 -3.64
C CYS A 15 -2.77 20.05 -2.90
N LYS A 16 -1.48 19.93 -3.24
CA LYS A 16 -0.55 18.98 -2.61
C LYS A 16 0.74 19.69 -2.19
N LYS A 17 1.22 19.43 -0.98
CA LYS A 17 2.55 19.86 -0.54
C LYS A 17 3.59 18.81 -0.92
N ILE A 18 4.52 19.15 -1.83
CA ILE A 18 5.54 18.24 -2.35
C ILE A 18 6.91 18.91 -2.23
N ARG A 19 7.89 18.23 -1.63
CA ARG A 19 9.24 18.79 -1.39
C ARG A 19 9.20 20.16 -0.70
N GLY A 20 8.25 20.36 0.22
CA GLY A 20 8.07 21.60 0.98
C GLY A 20 7.29 22.71 0.26
N LYS A 21 7.03 22.59 -1.04
CA LYS A 21 6.30 23.60 -1.83
C LYS A 21 4.85 23.18 -2.05
N LEU A 22 3.93 24.14 -2.02
CA LEU A 22 2.54 23.91 -2.44
C LEU A 22 2.51 23.76 -3.96
N ARG A 23 1.85 22.71 -4.45
CA ARG A 23 1.60 22.47 -5.87
C ARG A 23 0.11 22.30 -6.07
N VAL A 24 -0.44 23.06 -7.00
CA VAL A 24 -1.85 23.02 -7.37
C VAL A 24 -1.96 22.26 -8.69
N TYR A 25 -2.78 21.22 -8.70
CA TYR A 25 -3.07 20.42 -9.89
C TYR A 25 -4.51 20.66 -10.31
N VAL A 26 -4.74 20.75 -11.62
CA VAL A 26 -6.09 20.77 -12.18
C VAL A 26 -6.40 19.38 -12.69
N HIS A 27 -7.41 18.73 -12.12
CA HIS A 27 -7.94 17.47 -12.60
C HIS A 27 -9.17 17.74 -13.46
N ILE A 28 -9.05 17.48 -14.75
CA ILE A 28 -10.13 17.63 -15.72
C ILE A 28 -10.72 16.25 -15.99
N THR A 29 -12.02 16.10 -15.74
CA THR A 29 -12.78 14.90 -16.10
C THR A 29 -13.46 15.15 -17.44
N ILE A 30 -13.27 14.20 -18.35
CA ILE A 30 -13.75 14.26 -19.72
C ILE A 30 -14.80 13.16 -19.91
N GLU A 31 -15.94 13.48 -20.52
CA GLU A 31 -16.97 12.48 -20.84
C GLU A 31 -16.57 11.58 -22.02
N GLY A 32 -17.14 10.38 -22.07
CA GLY A 32 -16.99 9.47 -23.20
C GLY A 32 -16.33 8.13 -22.86
N VAL A 33 -16.20 7.27 -23.87
CA VAL A 33 -15.63 5.93 -23.71
C VAL A 33 -14.15 6.02 -23.38
N THR A 34 -13.74 5.32 -22.32
CA THR A 34 -12.33 5.23 -21.89
C THR A 34 -11.45 4.70 -23.01
N LYS A 35 -10.46 5.49 -23.43
CA LYS A 35 -9.49 5.04 -24.44
C LYS A 35 -8.54 4.00 -23.83
N PRO A 36 -8.40 2.82 -24.47
CA PRO A 36 -7.44 1.83 -24.00
C PRO A 36 -6.02 2.33 -24.16
N LYS A 37 -5.11 1.91 -23.27
CA LYS A 37 -3.70 2.26 -23.37
C LYS A 37 -3.03 1.38 -24.41
N GLN A 38 -2.53 1.99 -25.47
CA GLN A 38 -1.73 1.33 -26.51
C GLN A 38 -0.26 1.74 -26.40
N ASP A 39 0.63 0.88 -26.89
CA ASP A 39 2.04 1.22 -27.10
C ASP A 39 2.23 2.02 -28.42
N ARG A 40 3.48 2.33 -28.78
CA ARG A 40 3.79 3.08 -30.01
C ARG A 40 3.38 2.30 -31.28
N PHE A 41 3.22 0.99 -31.19
CA PHE A 41 2.91 0.08 -32.30
C PHE A 41 1.41 -0.24 -32.39
N GLY A 42 0.57 0.35 -31.53
CA GLY A 42 -0.88 0.11 -31.50
C GLY A 42 -1.31 -1.11 -30.69
N ASN A 43 -0.39 -1.85 -30.08
CA ASN A 43 -0.72 -3.01 -29.25
C ASN A 43 -1.27 -2.58 -27.90
N PHE A 44 -2.22 -3.33 -27.35
CA PHE A 44 -2.71 -3.08 -25.99
C PHE A 44 -1.57 -3.24 -24.98
N LYS A 45 -1.33 -2.19 -24.18
CA LYS A 45 -0.27 -2.17 -23.16
C LYS A 45 -0.48 -3.19 -22.04
N HIS A 46 -1.73 -3.62 -21.84
CA HIS A 46 -2.10 -4.61 -20.84
C HIS A 46 -3.07 -5.60 -21.47
N SER A 47 -2.61 -6.84 -21.66
CA SER A 47 -3.47 -7.95 -22.03
C SER A 47 -4.39 -8.34 -20.88
N ARG A 48 -5.52 -8.94 -21.22
CA ARG A 48 -6.44 -9.55 -20.27
C ARG A 48 -6.42 -11.05 -20.52
N GLY A 49 -6.07 -11.80 -19.49
CA GLY A 49 -6.19 -13.26 -19.52
C GLY A 49 -7.65 -13.67 -19.26
N ASN A 50 -7.94 -14.92 -19.56
CA ASN A 50 -9.20 -15.56 -19.21
C ASN A 50 -8.91 -16.74 -18.28
N GLY A 51 -9.77 -16.97 -17.29
CA GLY A 51 -9.63 -18.08 -16.37
C GLY A 51 -9.46 -17.65 -14.92
N VAL A 52 -9.24 -18.64 -14.06
CA VAL A 52 -9.25 -18.49 -12.61
C VAL A 52 -7.84 -18.22 -12.10
N VAL A 53 -7.73 -17.16 -11.28
CA VAL A 53 -6.55 -16.83 -10.50
C VAL A 53 -6.87 -17.03 -9.02
N GLY A 54 -6.41 -18.15 -8.47
CA GLY A 54 -6.46 -18.40 -7.04
C GLY A 54 -5.34 -17.63 -6.34
N CYS A 55 -5.64 -16.93 -5.25
CA CYS A 55 -4.68 -16.09 -4.54
C CYS A 55 -4.81 -16.21 -3.02
N ASP A 56 -3.70 -16.57 -2.37
CA ASP A 56 -3.51 -16.43 -0.92
C ASP A 56 -2.71 -15.15 -0.62
N ILE A 57 -3.30 -14.28 0.20
CA ILE A 57 -2.77 -12.95 0.50
C ILE A 57 -2.22 -12.94 1.93
N GLY A 58 -0.93 -13.21 2.04
CA GLY A 58 -0.18 -13.10 3.28
C GLY A 58 0.04 -11.64 3.74
N THR A 59 0.66 -11.50 4.92
CA THR A 59 1.01 -10.16 5.46
C THR A 59 2.15 -9.46 4.72
N GLN A 60 2.94 -10.24 3.97
CA GLN A 60 4.14 -9.77 3.26
C GLN A 60 4.18 -10.22 1.81
N THR A 61 3.69 -11.42 1.55
CA THR A 61 3.72 -12.09 0.26
C THR A 61 2.31 -12.33 -0.27
N ILE A 62 2.23 -12.58 -1.56
CA ILE A 62 1.09 -13.16 -2.24
C ILE A 62 1.54 -14.46 -2.89
N ALA A 63 0.83 -15.54 -2.61
CA ALA A 63 0.90 -16.76 -3.40
C ALA A 63 -0.27 -16.75 -4.38
N TYR A 64 -0.02 -17.14 -5.62
CA TYR A 64 -1.07 -17.26 -6.62
C TYR A 64 -0.87 -18.51 -7.46
N THR A 65 -1.97 -19.03 -7.97
CA THR A 65 -2.00 -20.15 -8.89
C THR A 65 -3.02 -19.91 -9.99
N THR A 66 -2.68 -20.34 -11.19
CA THR A 66 -3.51 -20.43 -12.38
C THR A 66 -3.28 -21.80 -12.99
N GLU A 67 -4.08 -22.17 -13.98
CA GLU A 67 -3.93 -23.44 -14.71
C GLU A 67 -2.49 -23.67 -15.25
N THR A 68 -1.83 -22.59 -15.66
CA THR A 68 -0.51 -22.65 -16.31
C THR A 68 0.65 -22.17 -15.43
N LYS A 69 0.39 -21.56 -14.26
CA LYS A 69 1.44 -20.91 -13.47
C LYS A 69 1.10 -20.84 -11.99
N ALA A 70 2.04 -21.24 -11.15
CA ALA A 70 2.06 -20.91 -9.73
C ALA A 70 3.20 -19.93 -9.41
N GLY A 71 3.04 -19.11 -8.39
CA GLY A 71 4.08 -18.18 -7.96
C GLY A 71 3.89 -17.64 -6.55
N LEU A 72 5.02 -17.29 -5.92
CA LEU A 72 5.07 -16.61 -4.62
C LEU A 72 5.86 -15.31 -4.78
N LYS A 73 5.24 -14.18 -4.48
CA LYS A 73 5.87 -12.86 -4.62
C LYS A 73 5.72 -12.02 -3.37
N ASN A 74 6.69 -11.16 -3.13
CA ASN A 74 6.60 -10.16 -2.10
C ASN A 74 5.71 -8.98 -2.54
N LEU A 75 4.81 -8.56 -1.67
CA LEU A 75 3.93 -7.43 -1.94
C LEU A 75 4.68 -6.10 -1.89
N ALA A 76 4.23 -5.17 -2.75
CA ALA A 76 4.67 -3.79 -2.79
C ALA A 76 6.19 -3.57 -3.00
N GLU A 77 6.84 -4.46 -3.73
CA GLU A 77 8.25 -4.30 -4.13
C GLU A 77 8.36 -3.42 -5.36
N ARG A 78 8.90 -2.20 -5.17
CA ARG A 78 9.21 -1.27 -6.25
C ARG A 78 10.25 -0.25 -5.81
N GLY A 79 11.28 -0.06 -6.63
CA GLY A 79 12.37 0.88 -6.35
C GLY A 79 13.30 0.37 -5.25
N SER A 80 13.73 1.25 -4.33
CA SER A 80 14.64 0.84 -3.25
C SER A 80 13.98 -0.17 -2.30
N CYS A 81 14.77 -1.15 -1.85
CA CYS A 81 14.34 -2.14 -0.86
C CYS A 81 13.65 -1.49 0.35
N ILE A 82 12.53 -2.10 0.77
CA ILE A 82 11.72 -1.64 1.90
C ILE A 82 12.58 -1.47 3.16
N GLU A 83 13.49 -2.41 3.42
CA GLU A 83 14.37 -2.37 4.60
C GLU A 83 15.27 -1.14 4.63
N VAL A 84 15.81 -0.75 3.48
CA VAL A 84 16.64 0.45 3.32
C VAL A 84 15.80 1.69 3.65
N ASN A 85 14.57 1.76 3.14
CA ASN A 85 13.66 2.88 3.38
C ASN A 85 13.23 2.96 4.86
N GLU A 86 12.97 1.82 5.49
CA GLU A 86 12.66 1.76 6.92
C GLU A 86 13.84 2.19 7.79
N ARG A 87 15.07 1.81 7.41
CA ARG A 87 16.29 2.26 8.11
C ARG A 87 16.45 3.77 8.01
N LYS A 88 16.19 4.35 6.83
CA LYS A 88 16.18 5.81 6.61
C LYS A 88 15.11 6.51 7.45
N GLU A 89 13.86 5.99 7.44
CA GLU A 89 12.74 6.52 8.23
C GLU A 89 13.09 6.52 9.73
N ARG A 90 13.61 5.39 10.24
CA ARG A 90 14.02 5.24 11.66
C ARG A 90 15.11 6.22 12.06
N ARG A 91 16.12 6.43 11.20
CA ARG A 91 17.23 7.36 11.48
C ARG A 91 16.72 8.80 11.60
N ILE A 92 15.86 9.23 10.68
CA ILE A 92 15.26 10.57 10.72
C ILE A 92 14.36 10.72 11.94
N TYR A 93 13.52 9.73 12.22
CA TYR A 93 12.60 9.77 13.37
C TYR A 93 13.34 9.84 14.71
N ARG A 94 14.43 9.09 14.88
CA ARG A 94 15.29 9.18 16.07
C ARG A 94 15.98 10.56 16.20
N ALA A 95 16.44 11.13 15.09
CA ALA A 95 17.02 12.48 15.10
C ALA A 95 15.98 13.55 15.45
N MET A 96 14.74 13.41 14.97
CA MET A 96 13.62 14.26 15.37
C MET A 96 13.32 14.13 16.87
N ASP A 97 13.27 12.90 17.38
CA ASP A 97 13.02 12.65 18.80
C ASP A 97 14.08 13.29 19.70
N ARG A 98 15.37 13.12 19.39
CA ARG A 98 16.46 13.76 20.13
C ARG A 98 16.37 15.28 20.09
N SER A 99 16.12 15.87 18.92
CA SER A 99 15.97 17.32 18.82
C SER A 99 14.76 17.85 19.58
N ARG A 100 13.66 17.08 19.63
CA ARG A 100 12.47 17.45 20.39
C ARG A 100 12.74 17.39 21.90
N ARG A 101 13.43 16.35 22.38
CA ARG A 101 13.84 16.21 23.78
C ARG A 101 14.73 17.36 24.23
N ALA A 102 15.77 17.67 23.45
CA ALA A 102 16.69 18.76 23.77
C ALA A 102 16.01 20.13 23.87
N MET A 103 14.99 20.40 23.05
CA MET A 103 14.26 21.68 23.09
C MET A 103 13.14 21.72 24.14
N ASN A 104 12.82 20.60 24.78
CA ASN A 104 11.70 20.48 25.71
C ASN A 104 12.04 19.53 26.88
N PRO A 105 13.13 19.74 27.63
CA PRO A 105 13.53 18.85 28.70
C PRO A 105 12.41 18.68 29.75
N ASP A 106 11.72 19.77 30.10
CA ASP A 106 10.67 19.79 31.14
C ASP A 106 9.47 18.91 30.83
N ASN A 107 9.26 18.55 29.56
CA ASN A 107 8.16 17.69 29.10
C ASN A 107 8.40 16.19 29.37
N TYR A 108 9.58 15.82 29.84
CA TYR A 108 10.00 14.43 30.06
C TYR A 108 10.26 14.16 31.54
N ASN A 109 9.95 12.94 31.97
CA ASN A 109 10.37 12.38 33.25
C ASN A 109 11.85 11.96 33.19
N GLU A 110 12.45 11.69 34.34
CA GLU A 110 13.83 11.17 34.45
C GLU A 110 14.00 9.83 33.71
N ASP A 111 12.98 8.97 33.72
CA ASP A 111 12.94 7.72 32.96
C ASP A 111 12.81 7.90 31.42
N GLY A 112 12.74 9.15 30.95
CA GLY A 112 12.62 9.51 29.55
C GLY A 112 11.22 9.34 28.95
N THR A 113 10.21 8.99 29.76
CA THR A 113 8.81 9.00 29.35
C THR A 113 8.27 10.43 29.27
N ILE A 114 7.23 10.63 28.45
CA ILE A 114 6.59 11.95 28.32
C ILE A 114 5.68 12.12 29.54
N LYS A 115 5.80 13.25 30.27
CA LYS A 115 4.91 13.59 31.39
C LYS A 115 3.43 13.51 30.96
N LYS A 116 2.48 13.36 31.89
CA LYS A 116 1.04 13.44 31.55
C LYS A 116 0.60 14.91 31.40
N GLY A 117 -0.58 15.18 30.84
CA GLY A 117 -1.15 16.53 30.69
C GLY A 117 -0.76 17.29 29.41
N LYS A 118 -1.36 18.49 29.25
CA LYS A 118 -1.12 19.41 28.11
C LYS A 118 0.35 19.86 28.08
N LYS A 119 0.93 20.00 26.89
CA LYS A 119 2.35 20.37 26.70
C LYS A 119 2.51 21.40 25.62
N LYS A 120 3.39 22.36 25.86
CA LYS A 120 3.94 23.23 24.83
C LYS A 120 5.14 22.51 24.20
N TRP A 121 5.15 22.42 22.87
CA TRP A 121 6.26 21.83 22.12
C TRP A 121 6.98 22.90 21.32
N THR A 122 8.23 23.16 21.69
CA THR A 122 9.14 24.02 20.94
C THR A 122 9.94 23.17 19.96
N TYR A 123 9.91 23.55 18.68
CA TYR A 123 10.62 22.82 17.63
C TYR A 123 11.71 23.68 17.00
N SER A 124 12.95 23.21 17.07
CA SER A 124 14.09 23.84 16.41
C SER A 124 13.94 23.86 14.88
N ASN A 125 14.68 24.75 14.22
CA ASN A 125 14.75 24.76 12.76
C ASN A 125 15.27 23.43 12.18
N ARG A 126 16.20 22.77 12.89
CA ARG A 126 16.69 21.43 12.55
C ARG A 126 15.56 20.39 12.60
N TYR A 127 14.74 20.40 13.65
CA TYR A 127 13.57 19.52 13.76
C TYR A 127 12.61 19.72 12.58
N LYS A 128 12.28 20.98 12.26
CA LYS A 128 11.39 21.32 11.13
C LYS A 128 11.93 20.77 9.81
N LYS A 129 13.24 20.94 9.53
CA LYS A 129 13.91 20.37 8.34
C LYS A 129 13.81 18.84 8.31
N LEU A 130 14.08 18.17 9.43
CA LEU A 130 13.97 16.70 9.53
C LEU A 130 12.53 16.21 9.33
N ARG A 131 11.54 16.91 9.88
CA ARG A 131 10.10 16.60 9.70
C ARG A 131 9.69 16.68 8.23
N THR A 132 10.15 17.70 7.51
CA THR A 132 9.92 17.81 6.05
C THR A 132 10.55 16.64 5.30
N LYS A 133 11.79 16.26 5.63
CA LYS A 133 12.47 15.10 5.03
C LYS A 133 11.73 13.79 5.31
N HIS A 134 11.27 13.59 6.54
CA HIS A 134 10.47 12.43 6.94
C HIS A 134 9.17 12.35 6.13
N THR A 135 8.44 13.47 6.04
CA THR A 135 7.16 13.56 5.33
C THR A 135 7.33 13.20 3.85
N GLU A 136 8.37 13.74 3.21
CA GLU A 136 8.67 13.46 1.81
C GLU A 136 9.05 11.99 1.57
N LEU A 137 9.85 11.40 2.47
CA LEU A 137 10.18 9.97 2.41
C LEU A 137 8.92 9.10 2.53
N CYS A 138 8.05 9.39 3.50
CA CYS A 138 6.80 8.65 3.67
C CYS A 138 5.88 8.80 2.45
N ARG A 139 5.83 9.99 1.83
CA ARG A 139 5.06 10.27 0.61
C ARG A 139 5.55 9.41 -0.56
N ILE A 140 6.85 9.38 -0.81
CA ILE A 140 7.45 8.57 -1.88
C ILE A 140 7.19 7.09 -1.63
N ASN A 141 7.40 6.60 -0.40
CA ASN A 141 7.14 5.20 -0.05
C ASN A 141 5.66 4.83 -0.24
N ALA A 142 4.72 5.71 0.09
CA ALA A 142 3.29 5.47 -0.12
C ALA A 142 2.92 5.36 -1.59
N ILE A 143 3.47 6.24 -2.43
CA ILE A 143 3.27 6.19 -3.89
C ILE A 143 3.87 4.90 -4.46
N ASN A 144 5.10 4.55 -4.09
CA ASN A 144 5.74 3.31 -4.55
C ASN A 144 4.92 2.08 -4.20
N ARG A 145 4.35 1.99 -2.99
CA ARG A 145 3.44 0.89 -2.62
C ARG A 145 2.21 0.83 -3.51
N HIS A 146 1.55 1.97 -3.73
CA HIS A 146 0.36 2.03 -4.58
C HIS A 146 0.66 1.60 -6.02
N LEU A 147 1.80 2.06 -6.52
CA LEU A 147 2.29 1.78 -7.85
C LEU A 147 2.66 0.29 -8.03
N ALA A 148 3.44 -0.27 -7.12
CA ALA A 148 3.81 -1.69 -7.09
C ALA A 148 2.58 -2.61 -7.06
N ILE A 149 1.63 -2.30 -6.18
CA ILE A 149 0.37 -3.05 -6.08
C ILE A 149 -0.43 -3.00 -7.38
N ASN A 150 -0.46 -1.84 -8.03
CA ASN A 150 -1.18 -1.71 -9.29
C ASN A 150 -0.58 -2.52 -10.42
N GLU A 151 0.76 -2.61 -10.47
CA GLU A 151 1.49 -3.44 -11.42
C GLU A 151 1.21 -4.92 -11.17
N GLU A 152 1.35 -5.37 -9.92
CA GLU A 152 1.09 -6.76 -9.56
C GLU A 152 -0.34 -7.19 -9.89
N VAL A 153 -1.35 -6.37 -9.54
CA VAL A 153 -2.75 -6.69 -9.88
C VAL A 153 -2.97 -6.69 -11.40
N ASN A 154 -2.25 -5.85 -12.17
CA ASN A 154 -2.36 -5.88 -13.63
C ASN A 154 -1.71 -7.13 -14.22
N GLU A 155 -0.59 -7.60 -13.66
CA GLU A 155 0.05 -8.85 -14.07
C GLU A 155 -0.89 -10.04 -13.82
N LEU A 156 -1.49 -10.15 -12.63
CA LEU A 156 -2.45 -11.21 -12.35
C LEU A 156 -3.67 -11.16 -13.28
N ARG A 157 -4.10 -9.96 -13.69
CA ARG A 157 -5.17 -9.80 -14.69
C ARG A 157 -4.78 -10.21 -16.11
N SER A 158 -3.49 -10.23 -16.43
CA SER A 158 -3.05 -10.84 -17.68
C SER A 158 -3.07 -12.37 -17.64
N LEU A 159 -3.15 -12.97 -16.45
CA LEU A 159 -3.26 -14.42 -16.28
C LEU A 159 -4.71 -14.93 -16.25
N GLY A 160 -5.67 -14.12 -15.79
CA GLY A 160 -7.08 -14.49 -15.75
C GLY A 160 -8.02 -13.32 -15.40
N ASP A 161 -9.33 -13.55 -15.53
CA ASP A 161 -10.38 -12.54 -15.30
C ASP A 161 -11.25 -12.81 -14.05
N ILE A 162 -11.12 -14.01 -13.47
CA ILE A 162 -11.75 -14.42 -12.21
C ILE A 162 -10.69 -14.45 -11.11
N PHE A 163 -10.91 -13.72 -10.02
CA PHE A 163 -10.02 -13.70 -8.87
C PHE A 163 -10.68 -14.36 -7.65
N VAL A 164 -10.03 -15.39 -7.10
CA VAL A 164 -10.53 -16.16 -5.95
C VAL A 164 -9.56 -15.99 -4.78
N THR A 165 -10.05 -15.58 -3.62
CA THR A 165 -9.20 -15.37 -2.42
C THR A 165 -10.01 -15.47 -1.13
N GLU A 166 -9.33 -15.48 0.02
CA GLU A 166 -9.98 -15.41 1.33
C GLU A 166 -10.40 -13.97 1.72
N PRO A 167 -11.39 -13.83 2.62
CA PRO A 167 -11.84 -12.55 3.16
C PRO A 167 -10.73 -11.71 3.80
N LYS A 168 -10.92 -10.38 3.78
CA LYS A 168 -9.98 -9.40 4.34
C LYS A 168 -9.68 -9.63 5.82
N ASN A 169 -8.48 -10.13 6.12
CA ASN A 169 -8.01 -10.33 7.49
C ASN A 169 -6.95 -9.32 7.98
N ALA A 170 -6.48 -8.41 7.11
CA ALA A 170 -5.38 -7.48 7.43
C ALA A 170 -5.62 -6.60 8.67
N LYS A 171 -6.85 -6.11 8.90
CA LYS A 171 -7.18 -5.27 10.08
C LYS A 171 -7.12 -6.07 11.38
N LYS A 172 -7.50 -7.35 11.35
CA LYS A 172 -7.37 -8.27 12.50
C LYS A 172 -5.90 -8.55 12.77
N LEU A 173 -5.11 -8.83 11.73
CA LEU A 173 -3.67 -9.11 11.81
C LEU A 173 -2.84 -7.90 12.26
N GLN A 174 -3.34 -6.68 12.06
CA GLN A 174 -2.69 -5.47 12.56
C GLN A 174 -2.76 -5.36 14.09
N LYS A 175 -3.83 -5.88 14.71
CA LYS A 175 -3.97 -5.89 16.17
C LYS A 175 -2.95 -6.85 16.78
N ARG A 176 -2.37 -6.44 17.91
CA ARG A 176 -1.46 -7.32 18.66
C ARG A 176 -2.27 -8.46 19.26
N ALA A 177 -2.11 -9.68 18.75
CA ALA A 177 -2.63 -10.86 19.42
C ALA A 177 -1.83 -11.09 20.73
N LYS A 178 -2.53 -11.19 21.86
CA LYS A 178 -1.97 -11.53 23.17
C LYS A 178 -2.05 -13.05 23.41
N THR A 179 -1.55 -13.86 22.48
CA THR A 179 -1.52 -15.32 22.68
C THR A 179 -0.06 -15.78 22.84
N GLY A 180 0.27 -16.28 24.04
CA GLY A 180 1.57 -16.88 24.39
C GLY A 180 2.73 -15.92 24.74
N LYS A 181 3.91 -16.48 25.01
CA LYS A 181 5.17 -15.80 25.39
C LYS A 181 5.72 -14.83 24.32
N ARG A 182 5.20 -14.83 23.08
CA ARG A 182 5.61 -13.93 21.98
C ARG A 182 4.41 -13.26 21.31
N LYS A 183 4.37 -11.92 21.38
CA LYS A 183 3.38 -11.09 20.67
C LYS A 183 3.64 -11.15 19.16
N LYS A 184 2.69 -11.62 18.33
CA LYS A 184 2.76 -11.47 16.86
C LYS A 184 2.69 -9.98 16.49
N ARG A 185 3.63 -9.48 15.68
CA ARG A 185 3.81 -8.03 15.35
C ARG A 185 3.77 -7.77 13.85
N PHE A 186 2.61 -7.96 13.20
CA PHE A 186 2.48 -7.72 11.75
C PHE A 186 2.23 -6.27 11.35
N GLY A 187 1.99 -5.36 12.30
CA GLY A 187 1.65 -3.95 11.98
C GLY A 187 2.68 -3.23 11.11
N ARG A 188 3.97 -3.57 11.25
CA ARG A 188 5.05 -3.03 10.40
C ARG A 188 4.97 -3.59 8.98
N SER A 189 4.86 -4.92 8.84
CA SER A 189 4.68 -5.59 7.55
C SER A 189 3.45 -5.07 6.82
N ILE A 190 2.31 -4.99 7.50
CA ILE A 190 1.05 -4.48 6.92
C ILE A 190 1.18 -3.03 6.46
N LYS A 191 1.85 -2.15 7.23
CA LYS A 191 2.12 -0.76 6.81
C LYS A 191 2.91 -0.69 5.50
N ASN A 192 3.91 -1.56 5.34
CA ASN A 192 4.89 -1.45 4.26
C ASN A 192 4.57 -2.30 3.03
N ARG A 193 3.89 -3.43 3.22
CA ARG A 193 3.49 -4.39 2.17
C ARG A 193 2.04 -4.17 1.72
N CYS A 194 1.23 -3.56 2.59
CA CYS A 194 -0.12 -3.08 2.29
C CYS A 194 -1.07 -4.11 1.63
N PRO A 195 -1.20 -5.34 2.18
CA PRO A 195 -2.02 -6.41 1.60
C PRO A 195 -3.49 -6.00 1.45
N GLY A 196 -4.04 -5.21 2.38
CA GLY A 196 -5.41 -4.70 2.28
C GLY A 196 -5.64 -3.76 1.08
N CYS A 197 -4.62 -2.98 0.69
CA CYS A 197 -4.70 -2.17 -0.53
C CYS A 197 -4.63 -3.05 -1.77
N PHE A 198 -3.77 -4.07 -1.77
CA PHE A 198 -3.72 -5.06 -2.84
C PHE A 198 -5.09 -5.71 -3.07
N GLN A 199 -5.70 -6.27 -2.03
CA GLN A 199 -7.00 -6.91 -2.14
C GLN A 199 -8.10 -5.95 -2.61
N SER A 200 -8.05 -4.69 -2.17
CA SER A 200 -9.00 -3.66 -2.63
C SER A 200 -8.79 -3.29 -4.11
N GLN A 201 -7.55 -3.27 -4.58
CA GLN A 201 -7.24 -3.03 -6.00
C GLN A 201 -7.62 -4.22 -6.87
N ALA A 202 -7.43 -5.45 -6.40
CA ALA A 202 -7.89 -6.66 -7.08
C ALA A 202 -9.42 -6.63 -7.25
N LYS A 203 -10.17 -6.43 -6.16
CA LYS A 203 -11.64 -6.31 -6.18
C LYS A 203 -12.15 -5.24 -7.15
N ARG A 204 -11.43 -4.12 -7.28
CA ARG A 204 -11.79 -3.03 -8.19
C ARG A 204 -11.51 -3.34 -9.67
N LYS A 205 -10.48 -4.14 -9.97
CA LYS A 205 -9.95 -4.29 -11.33
C LYS A 205 -10.36 -5.59 -12.01
N PHE A 206 -10.55 -6.67 -11.25
CA PHE A 206 -11.00 -7.95 -11.81
C PHE A 206 -12.48 -7.87 -12.17
N ARG A 207 -12.87 -8.64 -13.20
CA ARG A 207 -14.26 -8.69 -13.67
C ARG A 207 -15.12 -9.45 -12.68
N ILE A 208 -14.62 -10.60 -12.22
CA ILE A 208 -15.26 -11.44 -11.21
C ILE A 208 -14.30 -11.56 -10.02
N TYR A 209 -14.81 -11.34 -8.82
CA TYR A 209 -14.05 -11.38 -7.58
C TYR A 209 -14.83 -12.19 -6.54
N VAL A 210 -14.25 -13.31 -6.12
CA VAL A 210 -14.87 -14.30 -5.22
C VAL A 210 -14.08 -14.33 -3.91
N GLU A 211 -14.78 -14.12 -2.79
CA GLU A 211 -14.23 -14.36 -1.46
C GLU A 211 -14.72 -15.73 -0.98
N VAL A 212 -13.82 -16.70 -0.83
CA VAL A 212 -14.17 -18.04 -0.32
C VAL A 212 -14.31 -18.01 1.21
N PRO A 213 -15.33 -18.65 1.78
CA PRO A 213 -15.49 -18.79 3.23
C PRO A 213 -14.23 -19.38 3.93
N ASN A 214 -13.96 -18.93 5.15
CA ASN A 214 -12.75 -19.33 5.90
C ASN A 214 -12.79 -20.78 6.43
N ASP A 215 -13.95 -21.40 6.44
CA ASP A 215 -14.16 -22.81 6.82
C ASP A 215 -13.61 -23.79 5.77
N TYR A 216 -13.37 -23.32 4.54
CA TYR A 216 -12.64 -24.05 3.50
C TYR A 216 -11.22 -24.45 3.96
N LYS A 217 -10.64 -23.76 4.95
CA LYS A 217 -9.34 -24.10 5.57
C LYS A 217 -8.25 -24.41 4.54
N ALA A 218 -8.17 -23.62 3.47
CA ALA A 218 -7.23 -23.84 2.35
C ALA A 218 -5.80 -24.11 2.83
N SER A 219 -5.35 -23.40 3.86
CA SER A 219 -4.00 -23.53 4.40
C SER A 219 -3.72 -24.82 5.19
N GLN A 220 -4.74 -25.62 5.48
CA GLN A 220 -4.64 -26.88 6.24
C GLN A 220 -4.86 -28.12 5.36
N TYR A 221 -5.13 -27.92 4.08
CA TYR A 221 -5.35 -28.98 3.13
C TYR A 221 -4.00 -29.55 2.66
N ASP A 222 -3.90 -30.88 2.61
CA ASP A 222 -2.72 -31.59 2.13
C ASP A 222 -2.85 -31.85 0.63
N HIS A 223 -2.06 -31.11 -0.14
CA HIS A 223 -2.04 -31.21 -1.61
C HIS A 223 -1.38 -32.48 -2.15
N THR A 224 -0.86 -33.36 -1.29
CA THR A 224 -0.21 -34.62 -1.67
C THR A 224 -1.12 -35.85 -1.48
N SER A 225 -2.31 -35.64 -0.90
CA SER A 225 -3.26 -36.69 -0.57
C SER A 225 -4.26 -37.03 -1.70
N ASP A 226 -4.20 -36.30 -2.82
CA ASP A 226 -5.10 -36.42 -3.98
C ASP A 226 -4.35 -36.87 -5.26
#